data_AF-A0A1Q5JYK2-F1
#
_entry.id   AF-A0A1Q5JYK2-F1
#
_cell.length_a   1.000
_cell.length_b   1.000
_cell.length_c   1.000
_cell.angle_alpha   90.00
_cell.angle_beta   90.00
_cell.angle_gamma   90.00
#
_symmetry.space_group_name_H-M   'P 1'
#
loop_
_entity.id
_entity.type
_entity.pdbx_description
1 polymer ?
#
loop_
_entity_poly.entity_id
_entity_poly.type
_entity_poly.pdbx_seq_one_letter_code
_entity_poly.pdbx_strand_id
1 'polypeptide(L)'
;MDCYNMPIKLNVRKNGRTVGTASFTVWHEIHLNLKSYHWTEKVIVGKASLTGSAGGVLATFNPSCGSGCQVFAGGGLDSPFTLNGHAHSGTAKYTFTVSAGHPRSTHTRYEFDFKKPGYTPGEVPYTGSTYRCDDEDRQYGAGCVYPQRISVESDFTHLSLMASLPGIKDNIRKVQNAGLHIGRVNSTVPLTRATKKQSEKNRKAVCGPSVKPKPGDIWWHVDPHDDGTKPSCDEYPFAETTQGGKTYNPPNRAIKWVPLKENRQQGGIIRTFFGRYHILPGDKFYVNMG
;
A
#
# COMPACT_ATOMS: atom_id res chain seq x y z
N MET A 1 2.02 -4.52 -5.91
CA MET A 1 1.88 -5.94 -6.32
C MET A 1 1.55 -6.76 -5.11
N ASP A 2 0.68 -7.76 -5.26
CA ASP A 2 0.44 -8.78 -4.27
C ASP A 2 0.41 -10.15 -4.94
N CYS A 3 1.04 -11.14 -4.30
CA CYS A 3 1.11 -12.52 -4.78
C CYS A 3 0.90 -13.49 -3.64
N TYR A 4 0.03 -14.47 -3.84
CA TYR A 4 -0.22 -15.50 -2.84
C TYR A 4 -0.76 -16.79 -3.48
N ASN A 5 -0.65 -17.87 -2.72
CA ASN A 5 -1.16 -19.20 -3.08
C ASN A 5 -2.21 -19.63 -2.08
N MET A 6 -3.37 -20.05 -2.57
CA MET A 6 -4.45 -20.58 -1.75
C MET A 6 -4.62 -22.07 -1.98
N PRO A 7 -4.30 -22.93 -0.99
CA PRO A 7 -4.58 -24.35 -1.11
C PRO A 7 -6.10 -24.58 -1.00
N ILE A 8 -6.65 -25.31 -1.96
CA ILE A 8 -8.06 -25.71 -2.00
C ILE A 8 -8.15 -27.22 -1.87
N LYS A 9 -9.06 -27.68 -1.00
CA LYS A 9 -9.44 -29.08 -0.85
C LYS A 9 -10.95 -29.21 -0.95
N LEU A 10 -11.41 -29.95 -1.96
CA LEU A 10 -12.81 -30.29 -2.16
C LEU A 10 -13.06 -31.76 -1.78
N ASN A 11 -14.07 -31.99 -0.95
CA ASN A 11 -14.60 -33.33 -0.71
C ASN A 11 -15.75 -33.60 -1.68
N VAL A 12 -15.59 -34.57 -2.57
CA VAL A 12 -16.64 -34.98 -3.52
C VAL A 12 -17.60 -35.90 -2.80
N ARG A 13 -18.87 -35.49 -2.69
CA ARG A 13 -19.88 -36.21 -1.91
C ARG A 13 -20.98 -36.79 -2.78
N LYS A 14 -21.40 -38.01 -2.47
CA LYS A 14 -22.59 -38.66 -3.04
C LYS A 14 -23.45 -39.17 -1.89
N ASN A 15 -24.73 -38.81 -1.87
CA ASN A 15 -25.67 -39.15 -0.79
C ASN A 15 -25.11 -38.80 0.60
N GLY A 16 -24.48 -37.62 0.74
CA GLY A 16 -23.89 -37.14 2.00
C GLY A 16 -22.55 -37.77 2.41
N ARG A 17 -22.05 -38.80 1.71
CA ARG A 17 -20.76 -39.45 2.01
C ARG A 17 -19.66 -38.96 1.09
N THR A 18 -18.47 -38.70 1.63
CA THR A 18 -17.28 -38.40 0.83
C THR A 18 -16.84 -39.66 0.08
N VAL A 19 -16.74 -39.56 -1.24
CA VAL A 19 -16.38 -40.66 -2.15
C VAL A 19 -15.13 -40.35 -2.99
N GLY A 20 -14.54 -39.18 -2.80
CA GLY A 20 -13.28 -38.75 -3.41
C GLY A 20 -12.88 -37.36 -2.94
N THR A 21 -11.65 -36.96 -3.26
CA THR A 21 -11.17 -35.60 -2.96
C THR A 21 -10.44 -35.02 -4.17
N ALA A 22 -10.61 -33.71 -4.39
CA ALA A 22 -9.75 -32.93 -5.26
C ALA A 22 -8.93 -31.95 -4.43
N SER A 23 -7.63 -31.82 -4.69
CA SER A 23 -6.76 -30.86 -4.02
C SER A 23 -5.86 -30.15 -5.02
N PHE A 24 -5.78 -28.83 -4.94
CA PHE A 24 -4.99 -27.98 -5.83
C PHE A 24 -4.65 -26.66 -5.13
N THR A 25 -3.82 -25.85 -5.77
CA THR A 25 -3.51 -24.48 -5.32
C THR A 25 -4.04 -23.48 -6.33
N VAL A 26 -4.55 -22.35 -5.86
CA VAL A 26 -4.85 -21.20 -6.72
C VAL A 26 -3.79 -20.14 -6.46
N TRP A 27 -3.04 -19.78 -7.50
CA TRP A 27 -2.05 -18.73 -7.44
C TRP A 27 -2.64 -17.43 -8.01
N HIS A 28 -2.38 -16.34 -7.31
CA HIS A 28 -2.83 -15.00 -7.65
C HIS A 28 -1.62 -14.09 -7.83
N GLU A 29 -1.65 -13.27 -8.87
CA GLU A 29 -0.72 -12.16 -9.11
C GLU A 29 -1.52 -10.90 -9.44
N ILE A 30 -1.48 -9.93 -8.52
CA ILE A 30 -2.31 -8.73 -8.58
C ILE A 30 -1.44 -7.49 -8.64
N HIS A 31 -1.60 -6.73 -9.71
CA HIS A 31 -0.90 -5.48 -9.94
C HIS A 31 -1.93 -4.34 -9.93
N LEU A 32 -2.15 -3.75 -8.75
CA LEU A 32 -2.93 -2.50 -8.67
C LEU A 32 -2.24 -1.38 -9.43
N ASN A 33 -3.03 -0.41 -9.87
CA ASN A 33 -2.56 0.70 -10.68
C ASN A 33 -2.64 2.01 -9.91
N LEU A 34 -1.49 2.68 -9.74
CA LEU A 34 -1.40 4.00 -9.08
C LEU A 34 -1.99 5.14 -9.92
N LYS A 35 -2.48 4.86 -11.14
CA LYS A 35 -3.02 5.87 -12.06
C LYS A 35 -4.33 5.42 -12.72
N SER A 36 -4.95 4.37 -12.21
CA SER A 36 -6.20 3.87 -12.75
C SER A 36 -7.00 3.09 -11.71
N TYR A 37 -8.33 3.11 -11.87
CA TYR A 37 -9.25 2.20 -11.17
C TYR A 37 -9.41 0.85 -11.87
N HIS A 38 -8.71 0.63 -12.97
CA HIS A 38 -8.73 -0.61 -13.70
C HIS A 38 -7.42 -1.35 -13.48
N TRP A 39 -7.55 -2.65 -13.18
CA TRP A 39 -6.43 -3.56 -13.17
C TRP A 39 -6.88 -4.95 -13.59
N THR A 40 -5.90 -5.77 -13.93
CA THR A 40 -6.10 -7.19 -14.22
C THR A 40 -5.23 -7.98 -13.26
N GLU A 41 -5.84 -8.96 -12.63
CA GLU A 41 -5.19 -9.99 -11.85
C GLU A 41 -5.00 -11.23 -12.71
N LYS A 42 -3.84 -11.87 -12.60
CA LYS A 42 -3.58 -13.18 -13.18
C LYS A 42 -3.92 -14.25 -12.14
N VAL A 43 -4.66 -15.27 -12.58
CA VAL A 43 -5.11 -16.37 -11.72
C VAL A 43 -4.72 -17.69 -12.37
N ILE A 44 -4.02 -18.55 -11.63
CA ILE A 44 -3.66 -19.90 -12.07
C ILE A 44 -4.24 -20.90 -11.09
N VAL A 45 -5.16 -21.73 -11.58
CA VAL A 45 -5.65 -22.92 -10.87
C VAL A 45 -4.69 -24.06 -11.19
N GLY A 46 -3.93 -24.50 -10.19
CA GLY A 46 -2.94 -25.56 -10.32
C GLY A 46 -3.55 -26.90 -10.69
N LYS A 47 -2.69 -27.83 -11.12
CA LYS A 47 -3.08 -29.22 -11.40
C LYS A 47 -3.73 -29.86 -10.16
N ALA A 48 -4.96 -30.34 -10.32
CA ALA A 48 -5.65 -31.05 -9.25
C ALA A 48 -5.11 -32.47 -9.06
N SER A 49 -4.78 -32.80 -7.81
CA SER A 49 -4.63 -34.17 -7.33
C SER A 49 -6.01 -34.73 -7.02
N LEU A 50 -6.38 -35.82 -7.68
CA LEU A 50 -7.71 -36.42 -7.60
C LEU A 50 -7.61 -37.81 -6.98
N THR A 51 -8.48 -38.11 -6.02
CA THR A 51 -8.59 -39.44 -5.41
C THR A 51 -10.03 -39.93 -5.45
N GLY A 52 -10.21 -41.25 -5.48
CA GLY A 52 -11.52 -41.88 -5.54
C GLY A 52 -12.36 -41.36 -6.71
N SER A 53 -13.61 -41.00 -6.43
CA SER A 53 -14.58 -40.53 -7.44
C SER A 53 -14.46 -39.03 -7.77
N ALA A 54 -13.27 -38.42 -7.64
CA ALA A 54 -13.10 -36.97 -7.87
C ALA A 54 -12.90 -36.56 -9.35
N GLY A 55 -12.76 -37.52 -10.28
CA GLY A 55 -12.70 -37.23 -11.71
C GLY A 55 -14.01 -36.62 -12.26
N GLY A 56 -13.87 -35.72 -13.24
CA GLY A 56 -14.99 -35.10 -13.96
C GLY A 56 -15.73 -34.01 -13.18
N VAL A 57 -15.12 -33.47 -12.11
CA VAL A 57 -15.67 -32.29 -11.42
C VAL A 57 -15.48 -31.05 -12.29
N LEU A 58 -16.59 -30.36 -12.58
CA LEU A 58 -16.59 -29.04 -13.19
C LEU A 58 -16.42 -27.99 -12.09
N ALA A 59 -15.50 -27.06 -12.29
CA ALA A 59 -15.27 -25.90 -11.44
C ALA A 59 -15.68 -24.63 -12.19
N THR A 60 -16.34 -23.70 -11.51
CA THR A 60 -16.65 -22.36 -12.00
C THR A 60 -16.01 -21.35 -11.06
N PHE A 61 -15.33 -20.33 -11.60
CA PHE A 61 -14.68 -19.29 -10.83
C PHE A 61 -15.55 -18.02 -10.79
N ASN A 62 -16.03 -17.66 -9.60
CA ASN A 62 -16.94 -16.54 -9.37
C ASN A 62 -16.27 -15.47 -8.49
N PRO A 63 -15.45 -14.56 -9.05
CA PRO A 63 -14.90 -13.46 -8.28
C PRO A 63 -15.99 -12.40 -7.98
N SER A 64 -15.88 -11.76 -6.81
CA SER A 64 -16.72 -10.62 -6.41
C SER A 64 -15.91 -9.64 -5.55
N CYS A 65 -16.23 -8.34 -5.56
CA CYS A 65 -15.44 -7.36 -4.82
C CYS A 65 -16.24 -6.27 -4.08
N GLY A 66 -17.54 -6.52 -3.87
CA GLY A 66 -18.41 -5.64 -3.10
C GLY A 66 -18.84 -4.37 -3.83
N SER A 67 -19.52 -3.48 -3.12
CA SER A 67 -20.07 -2.25 -3.68
C SER A 67 -18.98 -1.35 -4.27
N GLY A 68 -19.27 -0.69 -5.40
CA GLY A 68 -18.32 0.20 -6.09
C GLY A 68 -17.18 -0.52 -6.80
N CYS A 69 -17.23 -1.85 -6.85
CA CYS A 69 -16.26 -2.65 -7.56
C CYS A 69 -16.97 -3.67 -8.43
N GLN A 70 -16.55 -3.74 -9.68
CA GLN A 70 -16.94 -4.79 -10.61
C GLN A 70 -15.73 -5.66 -10.88
N VAL A 71 -15.93 -6.98 -10.85
CA VAL A 71 -14.90 -7.94 -11.21
C VAL A 71 -15.53 -9.03 -12.06
N PHE A 72 -14.82 -9.42 -13.12
CA PHE A 72 -15.23 -10.48 -14.02
C PHE A 72 -14.09 -11.46 -14.26
N ALA A 73 -14.41 -12.74 -14.27
CA ALA A 73 -13.48 -13.77 -14.74
C ALA A 73 -13.21 -13.60 -16.24
N GLY A 74 -12.00 -13.93 -16.68
CA GLY A 74 -11.56 -13.81 -18.07
C GLY A 74 -10.59 -14.93 -18.45
N GLY A 75 -10.46 -15.19 -19.76
CA GLY A 75 -9.55 -16.22 -20.27
C GLY A 75 -10.04 -17.61 -19.90
N GLY A 76 -9.14 -18.56 -19.58
CA GLY A 76 -9.52 -19.94 -19.27
C GLY A 76 -10.36 -20.15 -18.00
N LEU A 77 -10.76 -19.07 -17.32
CA LEU A 77 -11.62 -19.09 -16.13
C LEU A 77 -12.96 -18.37 -16.36
N ASP A 78 -13.24 -17.84 -17.56
CA ASP A 78 -14.52 -17.19 -17.88
C ASP A 78 -15.70 -18.15 -18.06
N SER A 79 -15.40 -19.44 -18.14
CA SER A 79 -16.34 -20.53 -18.35
C SER A 79 -16.00 -21.70 -17.42
N PRO A 80 -16.96 -22.58 -17.11
CA PRO A 80 -16.68 -23.77 -16.30
C PRO A 80 -15.60 -24.65 -16.93
N PHE A 81 -14.69 -25.17 -16.11
CA PHE A 81 -13.58 -26.03 -16.55
C PHE A 81 -13.53 -27.33 -15.73
N THR A 82 -12.99 -28.40 -16.32
CA THR A 82 -12.89 -29.68 -15.61
C THR A 82 -11.59 -29.76 -14.81
N LEU A 83 -11.68 -30.21 -13.56
CA LEU A 83 -10.53 -30.66 -12.78
C LEU A 83 -10.06 -32.01 -13.35
N ASN A 84 -9.21 -31.99 -14.37
CA ASN A 84 -8.77 -33.17 -15.13
C ASN A 84 -7.25 -33.40 -15.07
N GLY A 85 -6.57 -32.86 -14.06
CA GLY A 85 -5.12 -33.04 -13.91
C GLY A 85 -4.25 -32.12 -14.78
N HIS A 86 -4.83 -31.05 -15.34
CA HIS A 86 -4.09 -29.94 -15.95
C HIS A 86 -4.30 -28.65 -15.13
N ALA A 87 -3.37 -27.72 -15.25
CA ALA A 87 -3.55 -26.37 -14.71
C ALA A 87 -4.39 -25.53 -15.67
N HIS A 88 -5.17 -24.60 -15.11
CA HIS A 88 -5.99 -23.64 -15.86
C HIS A 88 -5.53 -22.23 -15.53
N SER A 89 -5.36 -21.39 -16.54
CA SER A 89 -4.92 -20.00 -16.38
C SER A 89 -5.98 -19.05 -16.92
N GLY A 90 -6.23 -17.99 -16.18
CA GLY A 90 -7.13 -16.92 -16.59
C GLY A 90 -6.83 -15.63 -15.83
N THR A 91 -7.82 -14.77 -15.78
CA THR A 91 -7.71 -13.45 -15.16
C THR A 91 -8.95 -13.09 -14.36
N ALA A 92 -8.80 -12.18 -13.41
CA ALA A 92 -9.91 -11.39 -12.88
C ALA A 92 -9.70 -9.91 -13.29
N LYS A 93 -10.67 -9.34 -14.01
CA LYS A 93 -10.61 -7.96 -14.52
C LYS A 93 -11.45 -7.06 -13.65
N TYR A 94 -10.85 -5.99 -13.14
CA TYR A 94 -11.47 -5.12 -12.16
C TYR A 94 -11.75 -3.73 -12.72
N THR A 95 -12.86 -3.18 -12.28
CA THR A 95 -13.20 -1.77 -12.39
C THR A 95 -13.68 -1.29 -11.04
N PHE A 96 -13.01 -0.29 -10.48
CA PHE A 96 -13.39 0.33 -9.22
C PHE A 96 -13.95 1.73 -9.43
N THR A 97 -14.85 2.16 -8.55
CA THR A 97 -15.40 3.52 -8.55
C THR A 97 -15.31 4.15 -7.17
N VAL A 98 -14.78 5.36 -7.16
CA VAL A 98 -14.73 6.25 -5.99
C VAL A 98 -15.24 7.62 -6.38
N SER A 99 -15.58 8.40 -5.37
CA SER A 99 -15.96 9.80 -5.51
C SER A 99 -14.85 10.69 -4.96
N ALA A 100 -14.73 11.90 -5.50
CA ALA A 100 -13.76 12.90 -5.11
C ALA A 100 -13.57 13.00 -3.59
N GLY A 101 -12.38 12.65 -3.10
CA GLY A 101 -12.00 12.77 -1.68
C GLY A 101 -12.68 11.75 -0.75
N HIS A 102 -13.28 10.70 -1.32
CA HIS A 102 -13.93 9.62 -0.57
C HIS A 102 -13.23 8.30 -0.90
N PRO A 103 -12.05 8.05 -0.30
CA PRO A 103 -11.33 6.80 -0.50
C PRO A 103 -12.19 5.61 -0.04
N ARG A 104 -12.09 4.49 -0.75
CA ARG A 104 -12.83 3.27 -0.41
C ARG A 104 -11.90 2.08 -0.40
N SER A 105 -12.10 1.22 0.60
CA SER A 105 -11.37 -0.04 0.72
C SER A 105 -12.32 -1.22 0.59
N THR A 106 -11.86 -2.29 -0.05
CA THR A 106 -12.56 -3.57 -0.13
C THR A 106 -11.54 -4.69 -0.31
N HIS A 107 -12.00 -5.92 -0.46
CA HIS A 107 -11.20 -7.07 -0.88
C HIS A 107 -11.98 -7.87 -1.93
N THR A 108 -11.28 -8.70 -2.70
CA THR A 108 -11.94 -9.67 -3.56
C THR A 108 -12.35 -10.88 -2.72
N ARG A 109 -13.61 -11.29 -2.83
CA ARG A 109 -14.08 -12.62 -2.44
C ARG A 109 -14.05 -13.50 -3.68
N TYR A 110 -13.24 -14.55 -3.61
CA TYR A 110 -13.15 -15.59 -4.62
C TYR A 110 -14.03 -16.74 -4.19
N GLU A 111 -14.78 -17.28 -5.12
CA GLU A 111 -15.62 -18.45 -4.89
C GLU A 111 -15.42 -19.43 -6.04
N PHE A 112 -15.20 -20.69 -5.70
CA PHE A 112 -15.26 -21.79 -6.66
C PHE A 112 -16.49 -22.63 -6.40
N ASP A 113 -17.36 -22.72 -7.40
CA ASP A 113 -18.47 -23.67 -7.43
C ASP A 113 -18.01 -24.97 -8.09
N PHE A 114 -18.40 -26.09 -7.50
CA PHE A 114 -18.06 -27.42 -7.99
C PHE A 114 -19.32 -28.21 -8.29
N LYS A 115 -19.43 -28.69 -9.53
CA LYS A 115 -20.55 -29.52 -9.99
C LYS A 115 -20.05 -30.82 -10.59
N LYS A 116 -20.74 -31.90 -10.24
CA LYS A 116 -20.56 -33.22 -10.86
C LYS A 116 -21.93 -33.91 -10.93
N PRO A 117 -22.41 -34.33 -12.11
CA PRO A 117 -23.72 -34.96 -12.25
C PRO A 117 -23.92 -36.17 -11.32
N GLY A 118 -24.98 -36.17 -10.53
CA GLY A 118 -25.28 -37.24 -9.56
C GLY A 118 -24.52 -37.15 -8.22
N TYR A 119 -23.86 -36.01 -7.95
CA TYR A 119 -23.13 -35.72 -6.70
C TYR A 119 -23.66 -34.43 -6.08
N THR A 120 -23.38 -34.23 -4.79
CA THR A 120 -23.71 -32.98 -4.09
C THR A 120 -22.79 -31.86 -4.61
N PRO A 121 -23.34 -30.68 -5.00
CA PRO A 121 -22.53 -29.51 -5.31
C PRO A 121 -21.65 -29.08 -4.13
N GLY A 122 -20.49 -28.53 -4.43
CA GLY A 122 -19.58 -27.97 -3.43
C GLY A 122 -19.26 -26.51 -3.73
N GLU A 123 -18.85 -25.78 -2.72
CA GLU A 123 -18.38 -24.39 -2.83
C GLU A 123 -17.14 -24.23 -1.96
N VAL A 124 -16.15 -23.46 -2.43
CA VAL A 124 -15.00 -23.04 -1.62
C VAL A 124 -14.79 -21.54 -1.78
N PRO A 125 -15.23 -20.72 -0.80
CA PRO A 125 -14.94 -19.31 -0.78
C PRO A 125 -13.65 -18.97 -0.02
N TYR A 126 -12.97 -17.91 -0.43
CA TYR A 126 -11.88 -17.27 0.31
C TYR A 126 -11.74 -15.80 -0.09
N THR A 127 -10.97 -15.04 0.70
CA THR A 127 -10.80 -13.59 0.49
C THR A 127 -9.35 -13.25 0.19
N GLY A 128 -9.14 -12.33 -0.74
CA GLY A 128 -7.84 -11.73 -1.02
C GLY A 128 -7.48 -10.58 -0.08
N SER A 129 -6.34 -9.96 -0.35
CA SER A 129 -5.88 -8.76 0.35
C SER A 129 -6.83 -7.58 0.18
N THR A 130 -6.97 -6.78 1.24
CA THR A 130 -7.67 -5.48 1.17
C THR A 130 -6.88 -4.51 0.31
N TYR A 131 -7.55 -3.87 -0.64
CA TYR A 131 -7.03 -2.76 -1.43
C TYR A 131 -7.89 -1.52 -1.23
N ARG A 132 -7.29 -0.35 -1.43
CA ARG A 132 -7.94 0.96 -1.34
C ARG A 132 -7.77 1.70 -2.65
N CYS A 133 -8.84 2.30 -3.15
CA CYS A 133 -8.77 3.23 -4.27
C CYS A 133 -9.21 4.63 -3.83
N ASP A 134 -8.67 5.66 -4.49
CA ASP A 134 -8.99 7.07 -4.26
C ASP A 134 -8.63 7.97 -5.46
N ASP A 135 -9.15 9.19 -5.46
CA ASP A 135 -8.79 10.33 -6.33
C ASP A 135 -8.41 11.57 -5.49
N GLU A 136 -7.84 11.39 -4.30
CA GLU A 136 -7.65 12.51 -3.38
C GLU A 136 -6.71 13.58 -3.95
N ASP A 137 -5.68 13.18 -4.68
CA ASP A 137 -4.76 14.09 -5.36
C ASP A 137 -5.01 14.15 -6.87
N ARG A 138 -5.72 15.19 -7.31
CA ARG A 138 -6.04 15.44 -8.73
C ARG A 138 -4.79 15.57 -9.62
N GLN A 139 -3.62 15.91 -9.07
CA GLN A 139 -2.40 16.00 -9.86
C GLN A 139 -1.91 14.62 -10.31
N TYR A 140 -2.12 13.59 -9.49
CA TYR A 140 -1.71 12.21 -9.77
C TYR A 140 -2.87 11.35 -10.27
N GLY A 141 -4.09 11.84 -10.10
CA GLY A 141 -5.31 11.23 -10.58
C GLY A 141 -5.80 10.11 -9.68
N ALA A 142 -6.75 9.36 -10.22
CA ALA A 142 -7.32 8.16 -9.66
C ALA A 142 -6.31 7.02 -9.53
N GLY A 143 -6.31 6.27 -8.43
CA GLY A 143 -5.49 5.07 -8.32
C GLY A 143 -5.88 4.15 -7.18
N CYS A 144 -5.24 2.98 -7.15
CA CYS A 144 -5.47 1.92 -6.17
C CYS A 144 -4.16 1.42 -5.57
N VAL A 145 -4.17 1.17 -4.26
CA VAL A 145 -3.02 0.72 -3.46
C VAL A 145 -3.40 -0.39 -2.48
N TYR A 146 -2.37 -1.07 -1.98
CA TYR A 146 -2.47 -1.96 -0.82
C TYR A 146 -1.98 -1.19 0.41
N PRO A 147 -2.85 -0.56 1.22
CA PRO A 147 -2.42 0.30 2.33
C PRO A 147 -1.60 -0.42 3.40
N GLN A 148 -1.75 -1.74 3.51
CA GLN A 148 -0.95 -2.61 4.38
C GLN A 148 0.50 -2.82 3.89
N ARG A 149 0.78 -2.53 2.62
CA ARG A 149 2.13 -2.57 2.06
C ARG A 149 2.75 -1.19 2.29
N ILE A 150 3.63 -1.10 3.28
CA ILE A 150 4.26 0.16 3.67
C ILE A 150 5.10 0.68 2.51
N SER A 151 4.75 1.85 1.98
CA SER A 151 5.49 2.51 0.91
C SER A 151 6.80 3.11 1.44
N VAL A 152 7.80 3.20 0.58
CA VAL A 152 9.07 3.86 0.90
C VAL A 152 9.22 5.08 0.00
N GLU A 153 9.46 6.24 0.58
CA GLU A 153 9.78 7.44 -0.17
C GLU A 153 11.18 7.28 -0.78
N SER A 154 11.19 7.25 -2.11
CA SER A 154 12.20 6.63 -2.98
C SER A 154 12.30 5.12 -2.74
N ASP A 155 11.99 4.33 -3.79
CA ASP A 155 11.93 2.87 -3.72
C ASP A 155 13.18 2.28 -3.04
N PHE A 156 13.11 1.04 -2.55
CA PHE A 156 14.19 0.39 -1.76
C PHE A 156 15.58 0.39 -2.43
N THR A 157 15.67 0.64 -3.73
CA THR A 157 16.92 0.69 -4.51
C THR A 157 17.53 2.09 -4.65
N HIS A 158 16.82 3.15 -4.24
CA HIS A 158 17.28 4.53 -4.39
C HIS A 158 17.12 5.32 -3.10
N LEU A 159 18.07 6.21 -2.85
CA LEU A 159 17.95 7.19 -1.77
C LEU A 159 16.84 8.19 -2.10
N SER A 160 16.21 8.70 -1.06
CA SER A 160 15.34 9.88 -1.13
C SER A 160 16.05 11.02 -1.82
N LEU A 161 15.31 11.80 -2.62
CA LEU A 161 15.79 13.10 -3.10
C LEU A 161 16.11 14.05 -1.94
N MET A 162 15.51 13.85 -0.76
CA MET A 162 15.85 14.59 0.46
C MET A 162 17.28 14.28 0.95
N ALA A 163 17.91 13.20 0.51
CA ALA A 163 19.29 12.88 0.87
C ALA A 163 20.34 13.78 0.17
N SER A 164 19.93 14.59 -0.82
CA SER A 164 20.77 15.62 -1.44
C SER A 164 20.62 17.00 -0.79
N LEU A 165 19.67 17.14 0.15
CA LEU A 165 19.39 18.36 0.89
C LEU A 165 20.17 18.32 2.22
N PRO A 166 21.27 19.08 2.41
CA PRO A 166 22.22 18.80 3.50
C PRO A 166 21.64 18.96 4.90
N GLY A 167 20.92 20.05 5.16
CA GLY A 167 20.27 20.29 6.45
C GLY A 167 19.17 19.27 6.74
N ILE A 168 18.34 18.97 5.76
CA ILE A 168 17.24 18.00 5.85
C ILE A 168 17.79 16.59 6.07
N LYS A 169 18.78 16.19 5.28
CA LYS A 169 19.44 14.89 5.38
C LYS A 169 19.98 14.66 6.78
N ASP A 170 20.72 15.64 7.30
CA ASP A 170 21.27 15.59 8.65
C ASP A 170 20.17 15.43 9.70
N ASN A 171 19.09 16.19 9.57
CA ASN A 171 17.99 16.17 10.54
C ASN A 171 17.27 14.81 10.55
N ILE A 172 16.96 14.27 9.37
CA ILE A 172 16.33 12.95 9.22
C ILE A 172 17.26 11.86 9.74
N ARG A 173 18.52 11.82 9.28
CA ARG A 173 19.49 10.78 9.67
C ARG A 173 19.77 10.80 11.16
N LYS A 174 19.81 11.96 11.80
CA LYS A 174 19.98 12.08 13.25
C LYS A 174 18.94 11.28 14.02
N VAL A 175 17.67 11.33 13.59
CA VAL A 175 16.59 10.58 14.24
C VAL A 175 16.54 9.13 13.78
N GLN A 176 16.72 8.86 12.48
CA GLN A 176 16.72 7.49 11.95
C GLN A 176 17.86 6.63 12.49
N ASN A 177 19.01 7.23 12.82
CA ASN A 177 20.15 6.53 13.42
C ASN A 177 20.10 6.49 14.95
N ALA A 178 19.19 7.22 15.57
CA ALA A 178 19.00 7.22 17.01
C ALA A 178 17.96 6.20 17.45
N GLY A 179 18.06 5.80 18.73
CA GLY A 179 16.99 5.16 19.52
C GLY A 179 16.04 4.26 18.73
N LEU A 180 14.83 4.76 18.48
CA LEU A 180 13.71 4.00 17.90
C LEU A 180 13.76 3.88 16.37
N HIS A 181 14.76 4.46 15.71
CA HIS A 181 14.93 4.43 14.25
C HIS A 181 13.69 4.90 13.47
N ILE A 182 12.98 5.91 13.99
CA ILE A 182 11.66 6.33 13.49
C ILE A 182 11.74 6.67 12.00
N GLY A 183 10.86 6.06 11.21
CA GLY A 183 10.75 6.31 9.77
C GLY A 183 11.85 5.72 8.91
N ARG A 184 12.85 5.04 9.51
CA ARG A 184 13.88 4.30 8.77
C ARG A 184 13.27 3.05 8.15
N VAL A 185 13.68 2.75 6.92
CA VAL A 185 13.28 1.53 6.19
C VAL A 185 13.48 0.29 7.07
N ASN A 186 12.45 -0.57 7.15
CA ASN A 186 12.41 -1.79 7.97
C ASN A 186 12.50 -1.59 9.50
N SER A 187 12.42 -0.35 10.01
CA SER A 187 12.28 -0.12 11.44
C SER A 187 10.90 -0.56 11.95
N THR A 188 10.79 -0.80 13.25
CA THR A 188 9.53 -1.12 13.93
C THR A 188 8.60 0.09 14.05
N VAL A 189 9.10 1.31 13.80
CA VAL A 189 8.34 2.57 13.92
C VAL A 189 8.32 3.30 12.56
N PRO A 190 7.49 2.87 11.59
CA PRO A 190 7.25 3.63 10.37
C PRO A 190 6.64 5.00 10.69
N LEU A 191 6.79 5.94 9.76
CA LEU A 191 5.99 7.17 9.79
C LEU A 191 4.55 6.85 9.42
N THR A 192 3.61 7.66 9.90
CA THR A 192 2.19 7.51 9.58
C THR A 192 1.63 8.86 9.20
N ARG A 193 1.05 9.00 8.00
CA ARG A 193 0.54 10.28 7.51
C ARG A 193 -0.53 10.82 8.46
N ALA A 194 -0.38 12.07 8.87
CA ALA A 194 -1.29 12.76 9.77
C ALA A 194 -2.44 13.42 8.99
N THR A 195 -3.53 13.72 9.71
CA THR A 195 -4.55 14.64 9.19
C THR A 195 -4.00 16.07 9.14
N LYS A 196 -4.60 16.94 8.32
CA LYS A 196 -4.24 18.36 8.24
C LYS A 196 -4.23 19.04 9.62
N LYS A 197 -5.27 18.82 10.42
CA LYS A 197 -5.40 19.36 11.79
C LYS A 197 -4.23 18.93 12.68
N GLN A 198 -3.82 17.68 12.60
CA GLN A 198 -2.69 17.17 13.39
C GLN A 198 -1.36 17.73 12.87
N SER A 199 -1.20 17.87 11.55
CA SER A 199 -0.01 18.48 10.95
C SER A 199 0.21 19.92 11.40
N GLU A 200 -0.84 20.73 11.41
CA GLU A 200 -0.80 22.11 11.92
C GLU A 200 -0.44 22.17 13.41
N LYS A 201 -0.98 21.24 14.21
CA LYS A 201 -0.65 21.11 15.63
C LYS A 201 0.83 20.74 15.84
N ASN A 202 1.34 19.78 15.06
CA ASN A 202 2.74 19.35 15.13
C ASN A 202 3.66 20.52 14.82
N ARG A 203 3.43 21.19 13.68
CA ARG A 203 4.23 22.34 13.26
C ARG A 203 4.23 23.47 14.27
N LYS A 204 3.05 23.82 14.80
CA LYS A 204 2.95 24.87 15.83
C LYS A 204 3.74 24.52 17.10
N ALA A 205 3.82 23.24 17.46
CA ALA A 205 4.45 22.82 18.70
C ALA A 205 5.98 23.00 18.71
N VAL A 206 6.64 22.90 17.55
CA VAL A 206 8.12 22.92 17.45
C VAL A 206 8.68 23.96 16.48
N CYS A 207 7.92 24.33 15.46
CA CYS A 207 8.26 25.32 14.43
C CYS A 207 7.22 26.45 14.37
N GLY A 208 6.62 26.80 15.51
CA GLY A 208 5.63 27.88 15.61
C GLY A 208 6.21 29.28 15.37
N PRO A 209 5.37 30.32 15.18
CA PRO A 209 5.82 31.66 14.78
C PRO A 209 6.82 32.33 15.73
N SER A 210 6.76 31.99 17.02
CA SER A 210 7.65 32.50 18.07
C SER A 210 9.01 31.79 18.13
N VAL A 211 9.19 30.69 17.41
CA VAL A 211 10.44 29.93 17.37
C VAL A 211 11.40 30.65 16.40
N LYS A 212 12.59 31.00 16.89
CA LYS A 212 13.63 31.74 16.15
C LYS A 212 14.98 31.03 16.27
N PRO A 213 15.85 31.15 15.24
CA PRO A 213 17.20 30.61 15.32
C PRO A 213 17.97 31.30 16.45
N LYS A 214 18.75 30.50 17.18
CA LYS A 214 19.72 30.97 18.17
C LYS A 214 21.08 31.22 17.50
N PRO A 215 21.98 31.98 18.15
CA PRO A 215 23.35 32.08 17.69
C PRO A 215 23.98 30.70 17.47
N GLY A 216 24.55 30.47 16.28
CA GLY A 216 25.15 29.19 15.89
C GLY A 216 24.20 28.19 15.18
N ASP A 217 22.88 28.45 15.15
CA ASP A 217 21.93 27.57 14.43
C ASP A 217 22.03 27.71 12.90
N ILE A 218 22.44 28.89 12.43
CA ILE A 218 22.59 29.20 11.01
C ILE A 218 24.00 28.83 10.58
N TRP A 219 24.10 27.78 9.78
CA TRP A 219 25.36 27.17 9.33
C TRP A 219 25.64 27.44 7.83
N TRP A 220 24.84 28.29 7.20
CA TRP A 220 24.94 28.68 5.79
C TRP A 220 24.92 30.21 5.66
N HIS A 221 25.25 30.72 4.47
CA HIS A 221 25.17 32.15 4.19
C HIS A 221 23.73 32.60 3.91
N VAL A 222 23.24 33.59 4.67
CA VAL A 222 21.94 34.23 4.42
C VAL A 222 22.15 35.47 3.57
N ASP A 223 21.70 35.41 2.32
CA ASP A 223 21.67 36.54 1.39
C ASP A 223 20.36 37.31 1.59
N PRO A 224 20.40 38.60 1.97
CA PRO A 224 19.19 39.41 2.14
C PRO A 224 18.40 39.60 0.83
N HIS A 225 19.00 39.34 -0.34
CA HIS A 225 18.38 39.44 -1.65
C HIS A 225 17.87 38.09 -2.20
N ASP A 226 18.14 36.97 -1.53
CA ASP A 226 17.60 35.64 -1.88
C ASP A 226 16.75 35.06 -0.75
N ASP A 227 15.43 35.12 -0.93
CA ASP A 227 14.43 34.50 -0.05
C ASP A 227 14.70 33.01 0.23
N GLY A 228 15.31 32.30 -0.71
CA GLY A 228 15.67 30.90 -0.57
C GLY A 228 16.69 30.62 0.53
N THR A 229 17.50 31.61 0.89
CA THR A 229 18.52 31.50 1.95
C THR A 229 17.98 31.87 3.34
N LYS A 230 16.75 32.40 3.43
CA LYS A 230 16.14 32.77 4.72
C LYS A 230 16.03 31.55 5.64
N PRO A 231 16.30 31.70 6.96
CA PRO A 231 16.10 30.62 7.93
C PRO A 231 14.67 30.11 7.98
N SER A 232 14.53 28.79 7.89
CA SER A 232 13.29 28.07 8.06
C SER A 232 13.47 26.88 9.00
N CYS A 233 12.44 26.56 9.77
CA CYS A 233 12.46 25.48 10.74
C CYS A 233 12.03 24.18 10.07
N ASP A 234 12.89 23.16 10.10
CA ASP A 234 12.60 21.78 9.69
C ASP A 234 12.44 20.89 10.93
N GLU A 235 11.55 19.91 10.84
CA GLU A 235 11.22 18.98 11.92
C GLU A 235 11.20 17.54 11.41
N TYR A 236 11.84 16.64 12.15
CA TYR A 236 11.73 15.20 11.95
C TYR A 236 11.46 14.48 13.29
N PRO A 237 10.47 13.58 13.39
CA PRO A 237 9.51 13.17 12.35
C PRO A 237 8.68 14.34 11.80
N PHE A 238 8.28 14.26 10.52
CA PHE A 238 7.67 15.40 9.82
C PHE A 238 6.38 15.87 10.49
N ALA A 239 6.06 17.17 10.33
CA ALA A 239 4.77 17.74 10.73
C ALA A 239 3.59 16.89 10.24
N GLU A 240 3.67 16.44 8.99
CA GLU A 240 2.64 15.67 8.29
C GLU A 240 2.57 14.20 8.74
N THR A 241 3.18 13.85 9.87
CA THR A 241 3.14 12.50 10.45
C THR A 241 2.61 12.49 11.87
N THR A 242 1.99 11.40 12.31
CA THR A 242 1.48 11.28 13.70
C THR A 242 2.62 11.28 14.73
N GLN A 243 3.83 10.90 14.30
CA GLN A 243 5.06 10.92 15.07
C GLN A 243 5.67 12.33 15.20
N GLY A 244 5.17 13.33 14.46
CA GLY A 244 5.74 14.68 14.40
C GLY A 244 5.52 15.54 15.65
N GLY A 245 6.04 16.77 15.61
CA GLY A 245 5.93 17.72 16.72
C GLY A 245 6.64 17.24 17.99
N LYS A 246 5.89 17.12 19.09
CA LYS A 246 6.42 16.75 20.43
C LYS A 246 6.12 15.31 20.84
N THR A 247 5.63 14.46 19.93
CA THR A 247 5.25 13.07 20.25
C THR A 247 6.40 12.28 20.89
N TYR A 248 7.65 12.51 20.46
CA TYR A 248 8.84 11.87 21.02
C TYR A 248 9.80 12.89 21.59
N ASN A 249 10.57 12.54 22.63
CA ASN A 249 11.70 13.33 23.11
C ASN A 249 12.97 13.10 22.27
N PRO A 250 13.93 14.06 22.25
CA PRO A 250 15.25 13.78 21.73
C PRO A 250 15.85 12.56 22.44
N PRO A 251 16.57 11.68 21.73
CA PRO A 251 17.05 11.85 20.35
C PRO A 251 16.04 11.39 19.27
N ASN A 252 14.85 10.92 19.64
CA ASN A 252 13.82 10.41 18.73
C ASN A 252 12.97 11.50 18.05
N ARG A 253 13.37 12.77 18.20
CA ARG A 253 12.94 13.91 17.37
C ARG A 253 14.12 14.85 17.18
N ALA A 254 14.12 15.59 16.09
CA ALA A 254 15.11 16.64 15.83
C ALA A 254 14.46 17.82 15.10
N ILE A 255 14.88 19.01 15.50
CA ILE A 255 14.51 20.28 14.88
C ILE A 255 15.82 20.90 14.38
N LYS A 256 15.83 21.36 13.14
CA LYS A 256 17.00 21.97 12.53
C LYS A 256 16.61 23.20 11.72
N TRP A 257 17.41 24.25 11.82
CA TRP A 257 17.30 25.39 10.92
C TRP A 257 17.97 25.08 9.60
N VAL A 258 17.26 25.36 8.52
CA VAL A 258 17.70 25.10 7.13
C VAL A 258 17.30 26.28 6.22
N PRO A 259 17.97 26.48 5.08
CA PRO A 259 17.54 27.41 4.05
C PRO A 259 16.09 27.14 3.62
N LEU A 260 15.29 28.19 3.45
CA LEU A 260 13.89 28.08 3.03
C LEU A 260 13.72 27.32 1.71
N LYS A 261 14.66 27.48 0.77
CA LYS A 261 14.65 26.73 -0.50
C LYS A 261 14.74 25.23 -0.28
N GLU A 262 15.63 24.82 0.63
CA GLU A 262 15.84 23.41 0.98
C GLU A 262 14.57 22.82 1.63
N ASN A 263 13.97 23.53 2.57
CA ASN A 263 12.74 23.11 3.24
C ASN A 263 11.54 23.04 2.27
N ARG A 264 11.44 24.00 1.35
CA ARG A 264 10.42 23.97 0.27
C ARG A 264 10.62 22.78 -0.66
N GLN A 265 11.87 22.43 -0.99
CA GLN A 265 12.18 21.26 -1.81
C GLN A 265 11.76 19.96 -1.10
N GLN A 266 12.07 19.81 0.19
CA GLN A 266 11.61 18.68 1.00
C GLN A 266 10.07 18.56 0.98
N GLY A 267 9.35 19.67 1.23
CA GLY A 267 7.89 19.69 1.18
C GLY A 267 7.32 19.30 -0.20
N GLY A 268 7.98 19.71 -1.28
CA GLY A 268 7.65 19.28 -2.64
C GLY A 268 7.82 17.78 -2.84
N ILE A 269 8.95 17.22 -2.40
CA ILE A 269 9.24 15.78 -2.49
C ILE A 269 8.19 14.96 -1.76
N ILE A 270 7.90 15.30 -0.49
CA ILE A 270 6.90 14.58 0.32
C ILE A 270 5.50 14.68 -0.27
N ARG A 271 5.09 15.86 -0.75
CA ARG A 271 3.79 16.03 -1.40
C ARG A 271 3.67 15.16 -2.65
N THR A 272 4.71 15.15 -3.49
CA THR A 272 4.76 14.30 -4.68
C THR A 272 4.68 12.82 -4.31
N PHE A 273 5.38 12.40 -3.27
CA PHE A 273 5.31 11.02 -2.78
C PHE A 273 3.91 10.65 -2.31
N PHE A 274 3.28 11.49 -1.48
CA PHE A 274 1.92 11.24 -0.99
C PHE A 274 0.90 11.14 -2.12
N GLY A 275 0.95 12.04 -3.11
CA GLY A 275 0.05 11.98 -4.26
C GLY A 275 0.32 10.77 -5.14
N ARG A 276 1.58 10.53 -5.55
CA ARG A 276 1.95 9.43 -6.46
C ARG A 276 1.66 8.04 -5.91
N TYR A 277 1.87 7.84 -4.62
CA TYR A 277 1.68 6.54 -3.96
C TYR A 277 0.38 6.49 -3.14
N HIS A 278 -0.50 7.48 -3.34
CA HIS A 278 -1.79 7.57 -2.67
C HIS A 278 -1.69 7.42 -1.15
N ILE A 279 -0.66 7.95 -0.50
CA ILE A 279 -0.52 7.82 0.96
C ILE A 279 -1.55 8.73 1.60
N LEU A 280 -2.54 8.21 2.30
CA LEU A 280 -3.62 8.98 2.96
C LEU A 280 -3.43 9.04 4.49
N PRO A 281 -4.11 9.94 5.22
CA PRO A 281 -4.03 9.97 6.67
C PRO A 281 -4.29 8.58 7.28
N GLY A 282 -3.36 8.11 8.13
CA GLY A 282 -3.37 6.76 8.70
C GLY A 282 -2.48 5.75 7.97
N ASP A 283 -2.10 6.02 6.71
CA ASP A 283 -1.19 5.17 5.96
C ASP A 283 0.24 5.30 6.48
N LYS A 284 0.95 4.16 6.48
CA LYS A 284 2.33 4.06 6.94
C LYS A 284 3.30 4.21 5.78
N PHE A 285 4.45 4.82 6.05
CA PHE A 285 5.54 4.91 5.09
C PHE A 285 6.90 5.00 5.76
N TYR A 286 7.95 4.76 4.99
CA TYR A 286 9.34 4.97 5.37
C TYR A 286 9.98 6.05 4.48
N VAL A 287 11.14 6.57 4.89
CA VAL A 287 12.00 7.43 4.08
C VAL A 287 13.35 6.78 3.94
N ASN A 288 13.81 6.55 2.70
CA ASN A 288 15.09 5.91 2.46
C ASN A 288 16.24 6.92 2.47
N MET A 289 16.98 7.01 3.59
CA MET A 289 18.13 7.91 3.71
C MET A 289 19.49 7.22 3.55
N GLY A 290 19.51 5.91 3.28
CA GLY A 290 20.72 5.08 3.22
C GLY A 290 21.19 4.64 4.60
#